data_AF-A0D1V5-F1
#
_entry.id   AF-A0D1V5-F1
#
_cell.length_a   1.000
_cell.length_b   1.000
_cell.length_c   1.000
_cell.angle_alpha   90.00
_cell.angle_beta   90.00
_cell.angle_gamma   90.00
#
_symmetry.space_group_name_H-M   'P 1'
#
loop_
_entity.id
_entity.type
_entity.pdbx_description
1 polymer ?
#
loop_
_entity_poly.entity_id
_entity_poly.type
_entity_poly.pdbx_seq_one_letter_code
_entity_poly.pdbx_strand_id
1 'polypeptide(L)'
;MNIKSNKTNHKNKKPAQNAITSDSLDITYICPRILAMSFPGDGNPAYINKIDNVAQYLQQRHHNDYQIYNLSGIQYDHTKFKGRIYTFPWEEKSAPNLGYLFMLCKHIDDFLSSKLSNVVAVHCINGIGRTGTAICCYLLYSGRFSNAEEALFYYDKQKHLKGGGITMPSQIRYVQYFEKILFQRHIHPPIKYLTSIVIHGIPDIQDKQCKPFLEIYTYENSCKTLKYTDKLEYKDQKKAKDLLLKDIELIRINIGKPFLAIGDIMIKFNHNGQFEVEPMFRVSFNTAFVEDNKLAFRNEDLDPSKLQKDDRFPADLNVEIQFKEFCKCTNEIQFNQRCKSCSNLSKQLCPDWELIQNILNDYTKHSLEESQILLFGDAAFDNLNQVKYQTWILVQGGRAQSDIIKDVDDDF
;
A
#
# COMPACT_ATOMS: atom_id res chain seq x y z
N MET A 1 24.13 70.35 -34.60
CA MET A 1 24.97 69.22 -35.06
C MET A 1 26.02 68.99 -33.97
N ASN A 2 26.23 67.86 -33.32
CA ASN A 2 25.78 66.48 -33.46
C ASN A 2 25.79 65.85 -32.05
N ILE A 3 24.64 65.39 -31.56
CA ILE A 3 24.55 64.54 -30.37
C ILE A 3 24.89 63.12 -30.85
N LYS A 4 26.06 62.59 -30.47
CA LYS A 4 26.45 61.21 -30.77
C LYS A 4 25.63 60.25 -29.90
N SER A 5 24.78 59.46 -30.56
CA SER A 5 24.03 58.35 -29.99
C SER A 5 24.96 57.19 -29.64
N ASN A 6 25.16 56.91 -28.35
CA ASN A 6 25.67 55.62 -27.90
C ASN A 6 24.49 54.64 -27.75
N LYS A 7 24.30 53.76 -28.74
CA LYS A 7 23.46 52.57 -28.59
C LYS A 7 24.26 51.50 -27.86
N THR A 8 24.03 51.35 -26.55
CA THR A 8 24.43 50.16 -25.79
C THR A 8 23.44 49.03 -26.09
N ASN A 9 23.90 48.02 -26.82
CA ASN A 9 23.18 46.76 -27.03
C ASN A 9 23.14 45.98 -25.71
N HIS A 10 22.10 46.17 -24.90
CA HIS A 10 21.76 45.23 -23.83
C HIS A 10 21.19 43.96 -24.47
N LYS A 11 22.07 42.99 -24.76
CA LYS A 11 21.65 41.60 -24.96
C LYS A 11 21.08 41.11 -23.62
N ASN A 12 19.75 41.10 -23.51
CA ASN A 12 19.03 40.33 -22.48
C ASN A 12 19.35 38.84 -22.65
N LYS A 13 20.43 38.36 -22.03
CA LYS A 13 20.56 36.93 -21.72
C LYS A 13 19.53 36.63 -20.64
N LYS A 14 18.44 35.95 -21.01
CA LYS A 14 17.58 35.26 -20.03
C LYS A 14 18.50 34.42 -19.13
N PRO A 15 18.35 34.46 -17.79
CA PRO A 15 19.10 33.54 -16.95
C PRO A 15 18.74 32.12 -17.40
N ALA A 16 19.76 31.29 -17.66
CA ALA A 16 19.56 29.87 -17.89
C ALA A 16 18.86 29.32 -16.64
N GLN A 17 17.62 28.87 -16.76
CA GLN A 17 16.99 28.10 -15.69
C GLN A 17 17.83 26.84 -15.53
N ASN A 18 18.51 26.71 -14.38
CA ASN A 18 19.26 25.51 -14.04
C ASN A 18 18.32 24.30 -14.20
N ALA A 19 18.79 23.25 -14.89
CA ALA A 19 18.03 22.02 -15.03
C ALA A 19 17.79 21.41 -13.65
N ILE A 20 16.55 21.00 -13.37
CA ILE A 20 16.23 20.35 -12.09
C ILE A 20 16.71 18.90 -12.19
N THR A 21 17.53 18.49 -11.24
CA THR A 21 18.03 17.11 -11.17
C THR A 21 17.22 16.30 -10.18
N SER A 22 17.25 14.96 -10.33
CA SER A 22 16.60 14.03 -9.40
C SER A 22 17.13 14.11 -7.97
N ASP A 23 18.32 14.67 -7.76
CA ASP A 23 18.95 14.78 -6.44
C ASP A 23 18.30 15.87 -5.60
N SER A 24 17.66 16.84 -6.26
CA SER A 24 16.90 17.92 -5.62
C SER A 24 15.44 17.54 -5.30
N LEU A 25 15.02 16.33 -5.68
CA LEU A 25 13.65 15.84 -5.54
C LEU A 25 13.63 14.48 -4.84
N ASP A 26 12.60 14.22 -4.05
CA ASP A 26 12.30 12.86 -3.60
C ASP A 26 11.47 12.14 -4.67
N ILE A 27 12.19 11.78 -5.73
CA ILE A 27 11.78 10.93 -6.85
C ILE A 27 12.80 9.80 -6.98
N THR A 28 12.32 8.60 -7.26
CA THR A 28 13.13 7.40 -7.46
C THR A 28 12.57 6.63 -8.65
N TYR A 29 13.42 6.26 -9.61
CA TYR A 29 13.05 5.28 -10.62
C TYR A 29 13.15 3.89 -10.00
N ILE A 30 12.01 3.23 -9.84
CA ILE A 30 11.97 1.83 -9.42
C ILE A 30 12.42 0.93 -10.58
N CYS A 31 12.02 1.31 -11.78
CA CYS A 31 12.61 0.88 -13.05
C CYS A 31 12.55 2.09 -14.01
N PRO A 32 13.16 2.03 -15.22
CA PRO A 32 13.22 3.17 -16.13
C PRO A 32 11.87 3.83 -16.43
N ARG A 33 10.77 3.07 -16.37
CA ARG A 33 9.42 3.55 -16.71
C ARG A 33 8.45 3.69 -15.53
N ILE A 34 8.89 3.39 -14.30
CA ILE A 34 8.09 3.54 -13.08
C ILE A 34 8.84 4.39 -12.07
N LEU A 35 8.25 5.53 -11.72
CA LEU A 35 8.75 6.45 -10.71
C LEU A 35 7.92 6.33 -9.44
N ALA A 36 8.60 6.25 -8.29
CA ALA A 36 8.03 6.46 -6.96
C ALA A 36 8.44 7.84 -6.45
N MET A 37 7.51 8.64 -5.95
CA MET A 37 7.83 9.97 -5.40
C MET A 37 6.98 10.35 -4.19
N SER A 38 7.45 11.31 -3.39
CA SER A 38 6.62 11.99 -2.39
C SER A 38 5.73 13.07 -3.00
N PHE A 39 4.79 13.56 -2.21
CA PHE A 39 3.74 14.48 -2.60
C PHE A 39 4.28 15.76 -3.26
N PRO A 40 3.85 16.09 -4.49
CA PRO A 40 4.22 17.33 -5.15
C PRO A 40 3.32 18.47 -4.65
N GLY A 41 3.77 19.21 -3.65
CA GLY A 41 2.95 20.19 -2.96
C GLY A 41 3.71 21.44 -2.55
N ASP A 42 2.98 22.55 -2.51
CA ASP A 42 3.45 23.84 -2.01
C ASP A 42 2.73 24.23 -0.71
N GLY A 43 3.24 25.25 -0.03
CA GLY A 43 2.59 25.83 1.16
C GLY A 43 2.82 25.07 2.47
N ASN A 44 3.28 23.81 2.45
CA ASN A 44 3.74 23.10 3.64
C ASN A 44 5.26 22.88 3.60
N PRO A 45 6.03 23.36 4.60
CA PRO A 45 7.48 23.11 4.69
C PRO A 45 7.85 21.62 4.74
N ALA A 46 6.95 20.75 5.21
CA ALA A 46 7.17 19.31 5.26
C ALA A 46 7.13 18.64 3.87
N TYR A 47 6.62 19.31 2.84
CA TYR A 47 6.64 18.80 1.46
C TYR A 47 8.02 19.05 0.85
N ILE A 48 8.75 17.96 0.67
CA ILE A 48 10.08 17.91 0.04
C ILE A 48 9.98 18.37 -1.42
N ASN A 49 9.01 17.80 -2.15
CA ASN A 49 8.81 18.08 -3.56
C ASN A 49 7.94 19.33 -3.76
N LYS A 50 8.55 20.42 -4.23
CA LYS A 50 7.80 21.58 -4.76
C LYS A 50 7.14 21.22 -6.07
N ILE A 51 5.86 21.56 -6.22
CA ILE A 51 5.05 21.09 -7.37
C ILE A 51 5.63 21.59 -8.69
N ASP A 52 6.08 22.84 -8.75
CA ASP A 52 6.68 23.45 -9.94
C ASP A 52 7.98 22.72 -10.34
N ASN A 53 8.77 22.30 -9.36
CA ASN A 53 10.01 21.57 -9.62
C ASN A 53 9.74 20.17 -10.19
N VAL A 54 8.73 19.46 -9.65
CA VAL A 54 8.32 18.16 -10.17
C VAL A 54 7.75 18.29 -11.58
N ALA A 55 6.90 19.29 -11.82
CA ALA A 55 6.31 19.56 -13.13
C ALA A 55 7.41 19.86 -14.18
N GLN A 56 8.36 20.72 -13.83
CA GLN A 56 9.50 21.03 -14.70
C GLN A 56 10.35 19.78 -14.95
N TYR A 57 10.68 19.00 -13.91
CA TYR A 57 11.47 17.76 -14.04
C TYR A 57 10.82 16.75 -15.00
N LEU A 58 9.53 16.43 -14.79
CA LEU A 58 8.80 15.50 -15.64
C LEU A 58 8.67 16.01 -17.08
N GLN A 59 8.40 17.31 -17.25
CA GLN A 59 8.29 17.91 -18.58
C GLN A 59 9.63 17.94 -19.34
N GLN A 60 10.74 18.18 -18.65
CA GLN A 60 12.08 18.18 -19.24
C GLN A 60 12.52 16.77 -19.66
N ARG A 61 12.18 15.75 -18.87
CA ARG A 61 12.68 14.39 -19.08
C ARG A 61 11.77 13.51 -19.93
N HIS A 62 10.46 13.63 -19.74
CA HIS A 62 9.45 12.74 -20.35
C HIS A 62 8.48 13.46 -21.28
N HIS A 63 8.64 14.77 -21.47
CA HIS A 63 7.80 15.58 -22.35
C HIS A 63 6.29 15.43 -22.06
N ASN A 64 5.57 14.72 -22.93
CA ASN A 64 4.14 14.45 -22.80
C ASN A 64 3.84 12.99 -22.45
N ASP A 65 4.87 12.16 -22.31
CA ASP A 65 4.78 10.70 -22.17
C ASP A 65 4.85 10.29 -20.69
N TYR A 66 4.16 11.03 -19.82
CA TYR A 66 4.06 10.67 -18.40
C TYR A 66 2.62 10.73 -17.90
N GLN A 67 2.29 9.86 -16.94
CA GLN A 67 1.03 9.86 -16.22
C GLN A 67 1.29 9.76 -14.72
N ILE A 68 0.62 10.60 -13.94
CA ILE A 68 0.75 10.61 -12.48
C ILE A 68 -0.44 9.88 -11.84
N TYR A 69 -0.17 9.10 -10.80
CA TYR A 69 -1.16 8.44 -9.96
C TYR A 69 -1.04 8.95 -8.52
N ASN A 70 -2.03 9.72 -8.10
CA ASN A 70 -2.12 10.32 -6.77
C ASN A 70 -2.86 9.40 -5.79
N LEU A 71 -2.12 8.77 -4.89
CA LEU A 71 -2.67 7.87 -3.89
C LEU A 71 -3.02 8.56 -2.56
N SER A 72 -2.70 9.84 -2.40
CA SER A 72 -2.83 10.54 -1.13
C SER A 72 -4.26 10.94 -0.81
N GLY A 73 -5.07 11.20 -1.84
CA GLY A 73 -6.40 11.81 -1.74
C GLY A 73 -6.40 13.32 -1.50
N ILE A 74 -5.23 13.93 -1.35
CA ILE A 74 -5.08 15.38 -1.26
C ILE A 74 -5.05 15.93 -2.69
N GLN A 75 -5.97 16.85 -2.99
CA GLN A 75 -6.01 17.57 -4.26
C GLN A 75 -4.94 18.68 -4.27
N TYR A 76 -4.36 18.92 -5.44
CA TYR A 76 -3.41 20.00 -5.69
C TYR A 76 -3.61 20.53 -7.12
N ASP A 77 -2.87 21.56 -7.52
CA ASP A 77 -3.06 22.19 -8.83
C ASP A 77 -2.63 21.25 -9.98
N HIS A 78 -3.59 20.49 -10.50
CA HIS A 78 -3.36 19.54 -11.60
C HIS A 78 -3.03 20.23 -12.93
N THR A 79 -3.26 21.54 -13.05
CA THR A 79 -2.93 22.29 -14.28
C THR A 79 -1.42 22.33 -14.52
N LYS A 80 -0.62 22.28 -13.45
CA LYS A 80 0.84 22.14 -13.50
C LYS A 80 1.30 20.92 -14.29
N PHE A 81 0.50 19.87 -14.33
CA PHE A 81 0.77 18.62 -15.03
C PHE A 81 -0.09 18.43 -16.28
N LYS A 82 -0.74 19.50 -16.77
CA LYS A 82 -1.62 19.48 -17.95
C LYS A 82 -2.71 18.41 -17.87
N GLY A 83 -3.23 18.16 -16.66
CA GLY A 83 -4.29 17.18 -16.43
C GLY A 83 -3.85 15.71 -16.46
N ARG A 84 -2.55 15.41 -16.54
CA ARG A 84 -2.01 14.03 -16.55
C ARG A 84 -1.93 13.41 -15.15
N ILE A 85 -3.05 13.47 -14.43
CA ILE A 85 -3.17 12.95 -13.06
C ILE A 85 -4.45 12.13 -12.94
N TYR A 86 -4.33 10.89 -12.48
CA TYR A 86 -5.44 10.13 -11.94
C TYR A 86 -5.34 10.09 -10.42
N THR A 87 -6.46 10.28 -9.74
CA THR A 87 -6.51 10.22 -8.27
C THR A 87 -7.05 8.88 -7.85
N PHE A 88 -6.22 8.13 -7.13
CA PHE A 88 -6.50 6.81 -6.59
C PHE A 88 -6.38 6.80 -5.05
N PRO A 89 -7.23 7.51 -4.27
CA PRO A 89 -7.05 7.65 -2.83
C PRO A 89 -7.35 6.39 -2.01
N TRP A 90 -6.52 6.15 -1.00
CA TRP A 90 -6.94 5.37 0.18
C TRP A 90 -6.27 5.87 1.46
N GLU A 91 -6.84 5.50 2.62
CA GLU A 91 -6.44 5.99 3.94
C GLU A 91 -4.94 5.80 4.20
N GLU A 92 -4.33 6.81 4.81
CA GLU A 92 -2.92 6.78 5.17
C GLU A 92 -2.59 5.60 6.10
N LYS A 93 -1.47 4.93 5.82
CA LYS A 93 -0.96 3.75 6.56
C LYS A 93 -1.91 2.54 6.54
N SER A 94 -3.00 2.56 5.77
CA SER A 94 -3.89 1.42 5.58
C SER A 94 -3.54 0.68 4.28
N ALA A 95 -3.94 -0.58 4.18
CA ALA A 95 -4.00 -1.28 2.90
C ALA A 95 -5.22 -0.80 2.09
N PRO A 96 -5.13 -0.66 0.76
CA PRO A 96 -6.29 -0.40 -0.08
C PRO A 96 -7.17 -1.65 -0.17
N ASN A 97 -8.41 -1.49 -0.65
CA ASN A 97 -9.19 -2.66 -1.08
C ASN A 97 -8.55 -3.28 -2.34
N LEU A 98 -8.74 -4.58 -2.55
CA LEU A 98 -8.11 -5.32 -3.65
C LEU A 98 -8.61 -4.86 -5.02
N GLY A 99 -9.90 -4.52 -5.16
CA GLY A 99 -10.47 -4.03 -6.42
C GLY A 99 -9.74 -2.78 -6.92
N TYR A 100 -9.35 -1.92 -6.00
CA TYR A 100 -8.56 -0.72 -6.26
C TYR A 100 -7.16 -1.01 -6.80
N LEU A 101 -6.48 -1.99 -6.22
CA LEU A 101 -5.15 -2.40 -6.66
C LEU A 101 -5.21 -2.97 -8.09
N PHE A 102 -6.18 -3.83 -8.38
CA PHE A 102 -6.38 -4.37 -9.73
C PHE A 102 -6.70 -3.28 -10.75
N MET A 103 -7.61 -2.36 -10.42
CA MET A 103 -7.96 -1.23 -11.28
C MET A 103 -6.75 -0.33 -11.55
N LEU A 104 -5.98 0.01 -10.52
CA LEU A 104 -4.77 0.81 -10.67
C LEU A 104 -3.71 0.10 -11.53
N CYS A 105 -3.47 -1.20 -11.29
CA CYS A 105 -2.52 -1.98 -12.09
C CYS A 105 -2.93 -2.04 -13.56
N LYS A 106 -4.22 -2.26 -13.85
CA LYS A 106 -4.74 -2.22 -15.21
C LYS A 106 -4.53 -0.84 -15.87
N HIS A 107 -4.85 0.25 -15.16
CA HIS A 107 -4.63 1.60 -15.69
C HIS A 107 -3.16 1.88 -16.00
N ILE A 108 -2.24 1.44 -15.13
CA ILE A 108 -0.80 1.58 -15.36
C ILE A 108 -0.38 0.75 -16.57
N ASP A 109 -0.86 -0.49 -16.67
CA ASP A 109 -0.52 -1.41 -17.76
C ASP A 109 -0.99 -0.89 -19.12
N ASP A 110 -2.23 -0.42 -19.21
CA ASP A 110 -2.81 0.15 -20.43
C ASP A 110 -1.99 1.37 -20.89
N PHE A 111 -1.60 2.24 -19.95
CA PHE A 111 -0.79 3.42 -20.26
C PHE A 111 0.62 3.06 -20.72
N LEU A 112 1.33 2.19 -19.99
CA LEU A 112 2.70 1.79 -20.34
C LEU A 112 2.74 0.98 -21.64
N SER A 113 1.74 0.14 -21.90
CA SER A 113 1.66 -0.67 -23.13
C SER A 113 1.36 0.17 -24.37
N SER A 114 0.71 1.34 -24.22
CA SER A 114 0.33 2.18 -25.37
C SER A 114 1.52 2.83 -26.10
N LYS A 115 2.65 3.05 -25.42
CA LYS A 115 3.85 3.66 -26.01
C LYS A 115 5.09 3.35 -25.16
N LEU A 116 6.17 2.87 -25.77
CA LEU A 116 7.40 2.50 -25.05
C LEU A 116 8.10 3.67 -24.33
N SER A 117 7.87 4.92 -24.76
CA SER A 117 8.41 6.09 -24.05
C SER A 117 7.55 6.52 -22.86
N ASN A 118 6.37 5.94 -22.66
CA ASN A 118 5.51 6.29 -21.55
C ASN A 118 6.13 5.88 -20.21
N VAL A 119 6.02 6.76 -19.22
CA VAL A 119 6.42 6.50 -17.84
C VAL A 119 5.30 6.84 -16.86
N VAL A 120 5.22 6.12 -15.75
CA VAL A 120 4.26 6.43 -14.68
C VAL A 120 4.95 6.98 -13.45
N ALA A 121 4.36 7.98 -12.81
CA ALA A 121 4.81 8.48 -11.52
C ALA A 121 3.73 8.23 -10.46
N VAL A 122 4.01 7.36 -9.51
CA VAL A 122 3.08 6.99 -8.43
C VAL A 122 3.51 7.67 -7.15
N HIS A 123 2.59 8.34 -6.47
CA HIS A 123 2.92 9.06 -5.24
C HIS A 123 1.84 8.93 -4.17
N CYS A 124 2.27 9.09 -2.92
CA CYS A 124 1.39 9.35 -1.79
C CYS A 124 1.91 10.59 -1.06
N ILE A 125 1.90 10.62 0.28
CA ILE A 125 2.55 11.70 1.03
C ILE A 125 4.07 11.53 0.98
N ASN A 126 4.58 10.40 1.49
CA ASN A 126 6.02 10.17 1.60
C ASN A 126 6.60 9.33 0.46
N GLY A 127 5.76 8.80 -0.44
CA GLY A 127 6.25 7.97 -1.54
C GLY A 127 6.76 6.58 -1.15
N ILE A 128 6.40 6.07 0.04
CA ILE A 128 6.92 4.81 0.61
C ILE A 128 5.81 3.75 0.68
N GLY A 129 4.98 3.72 1.74
CA GLY A 129 4.07 2.59 1.98
C GLY A 129 3.01 2.37 0.90
N ARG A 130 2.13 3.36 0.67
CA ARG A 130 1.04 3.26 -0.32
C ARG A 130 1.58 3.15 -1.75
N THR A 131 2.56 3.99 -2.07
CA THR A 131 3.28 3.98 -3.36
C THR A 131 3.91 2.62 -3.63
N GLY A 132 4.65 2.08 -2.65
CA GLY A 132 5.26 0.76 -2.74
C GLY A 132 4.24 -0.35 -2.89
N THR A 133 3.11 -0.29 -2.17
CA THR A 133 2.04 -1.29 -2.29
C THR A 133 1.53 -1.35 -3.73
N ALA A 134 1.21 -0.20 -4.33
CA ALA A 134 0.76 -0.12 -5.71
C ALA A 134 1.83 -0.60 -6.71
N ILE A 135 3.07 -0.15 -6.55
CA ILE A 135 4.16 -0.52 -7.45
C ILE A 135 4.49 -2.01 -7.36
N CYS A 136 4.53 -2.60 -6.16
CA CYS A 136 4.76 -4.03 -5.99
C CYS A 136 3.64 -4.86 -6.63
N CYS A 137 2.37 -4.44 -6.48
CA CYS A 137 1.26 -5.09 -7.18
C CYS A 137 1.41 -4.98 -8.70
N TYR A 138 1.83 -3.82 -9.22
CA TYR A 138 2.06 -3.68 -10.66
C TYR A 138 3.26 -4.49 -11.17
N LEU A 139 4.33 -4.61 -10.38
CA LEU A 139 5.47 -5.46 -10.68
C LEU A 139 5.08 -6.96 -10.77
N LEU A 140 4.08 -7.39 -9.99
CA LEU A 140 3.45 -8.71 -10.14
C LEU A 140 2.55 -8.77 -11.38
N TYR A 141 1.68 -7.77 -11.55
CA TYR A 141 0.71 -7.69 -12.66
C TYR A 141 1.38 -7.67 -14.03
N SER A 142 2.48 -6.93 -14.17
CA SER A 142 3.29 -6.87 -15.39
C SER A 142 4.03 -8.18 -15.69
N GLY A 143 3.93 -9.21 -14.84
CA GLY A 143 4.61 -10.49 -15.01
C GLY A 143 6.10 -10.46 -14.65
N ARG A 144 6.62 -9.30 -14.21
CA ARG A 144 8.04 -9.13 -13.91
C ARG A 144 8.50 -9.96 -12.71
N PHE A 145 7.66 -10.10 -11.71
CA PHE A 145 7.89 -10.98 -10.57
C PHE A 145 6.79 -12.03 -10.46
N SER A 146 7.16 -13.19 -9.92
CA SER A 146 6.25 -14.33 -9.76
C SER A 146 5.79 -14.54 -8.32
N ASN A 147 6.33 -13.77 -7.37
CA ASN A 147 5.93 -13.80 -5.97
C ASN A 147 6.10 -12.42 -5.31
N ALA A 148 5.30 -12.16 -4.28
CA ALA A 148 5.26 -10.88 -3.58
C ALA A 148 6.58 -10.56 -2.86
N GLU A 149 7.27 -11.57 -2.33
CA GLU A 149 8.52 -11.40 -1.58
C GLU A 149 9.60 -10.74 -2.45
N GLU A 150 9.81 -11.25 -3.66
CA GLU A 150 10.78 -10.67 -4.59
C GLU A 150 10.38 -9.26 -5.03
N ALA A 151 9.10 -8.98 -5.28
CA ALA A 151 8.64 -7.66 -5.67
C ALA A 151 8.83 -6.63 -4.54
N LEU A 152 8.48 -7.01 -3.30
CA LEU A 152 8.66 -6.20 -2.09
C LEU A 152 10.14 -5.90 -1.84
N PHE A 153 10.98 -6.94 -1.94
CA PHE A 153 12.42 -6.82 -1.76
C PHE A 153 13.04 -5.92 -2.83
N TYR A 154 12.69 -6.11 -4.10
CA TYR A 154 13.17 -5.26 -5.18
C TYR A 154 12.81 -3.79 -4.96
N TYR A 155 11.55 -3.50 -4.57
CA TYR A 155 11.12 -2.15 -4.27
C TYR A 155 11.88 -1.53 -3.09
N ASP A 156 12.05 -2.28 -1.99
CA ASP A 156 12.82 -1.83 -0.82
C ASP A 156 14.25 -1.43 -1.22
N LYS A 157 14.93 -2.23 -2.05
CA LYS A 157 16.27 -1.91 -2.53
C LYS A 157 16.32 -0.65 -3.38
N GLN A 158 15.37 -0.47 -4.30
CA GLN A 158 15.32 0.74 -5.11
C GLN A 158 15.05 2.00 -4.25
N LYS A 159 14.25 1.88 -3.18
CA LYS A 159 13.94 3.01 -2.27
C LYS A 159 14.83 3.13 -1.05
N HIS A 160 15.83 2.27 -0.88
CA HIS A 160 16.63 2.18 0.34
C HIS A 160 17.24 3.52 0.77
N LEU A 161 17.84 4.26 -0.18
CA LEU A 161 18.46 5.57 0.10
C LEU A 161 17.45 6.70 0.35
N LYS A 162 16.15 6.50 0.08
CA LYS A 162 15.09 7.51 0.18
C LYS A 162 13.91 7.04 1.05
N GLY A 163 14.21 6.31 2.14
CA GLY A 163 13.24 5.99 3.20
C GLY A 163 12.83 4.52 3.33
N GLY A 164 13.40 3.62 2.53
CA GLY A 164 13.17 2.17 2.62
C GLY A 164 11.85 1.71 2.00
N GLY A 165 11.51 0.44 2.20
CA GLY A 165 10.36 -0.25 1.62
C GLY A 165 9.08 -0.15 2.44
N ILE A 166 8.15 -1.04 2.13
CA ILE A 166 6.85 -1.11 2.79
C ILE A 166 7.03 -1.72 4.18
N THR A 167 6.58 -1.03 5.22
CA THR A 167 6.71 -1.50 6.61
C THR A 167 5.39 -1.84 7.29
N MET A 168 4.24 -1.44 6.73
CA MET A 168 2.93 -1.76 7.33
C MET A 168 2.55 -3.22 7.03
N PRO A 169 2.33 -4.06 8.06
CA PRO A 169 1.96 -5.46 7.87
C PRO A 169 0.73 -5.66 6.97
N SER A 170 -0.32 -4.85 7.13
CA SER A 170 -1.49 -4.98 6.26
C SER A 170 -1.18 -4.63 4.80
N GLN A 171 -0.28 -3.68 4.53
CA GLN A 171 0.11 -3.36 3.16
C GLN A 171 0.88 -4.52 2.51
N ILE A 172 1.81 -5.12 3.25
CA ILE A 172 2.56 -6.32 2.82
C ILE A 172 1.60 -7.48 2.55
N ARG A 173 0.67 -7.75 3.47
CA ARG A 173 -0.35 -8.79 3.34
C ARG A 173 -1.20 -8.61 2.09
N TYR A 174 -1.54 -7.37 1.73
CA TYR A 174 -2.34 -7.10 0.54
C TYR A 174 -1.56 -7.28 -0.76
N VAL A 175 -0.24 -7.10 -0.77
CA VAL A 175 0.60 -7.50 -1.92
C VAL A 175 0.59 -9.03 -2.07
N GLN A 176 0.67 -9.78 -0.97
CA GLN A 176 0.59 -11.25 -0.98
C GLN A 176 -0.81 -11.75 -1.40
N TYR A 177 -1.88 -11.08 -0.97
CA TYR A 177 -3.23 -11.39 -1.42
C TYR A 177 -3.42 -11.10 -2.90
N PHE A 178 -2.89 -9.97 -3.38
CA PHE A 178 -2.92 -9.61 -4.79
C PHE A 178 -2.22 -10.68 -5.64
N GLU A 179 -1.01 -11.10 -5.25
CA GLU A 179 -0.27 -12.20 -5.90
C GLU A 179 -1.13 -13.47 -6.01
N LYS A 180 -1.68 -13.94 -4.89
CA LYS A 180 -2.48 -15.18 -4.85
C LYS A 180 -3.70 -15.09 -5.76
N ILE A 181 -4.43 -13.97 -5.74
CA ILE A 181 -5.61 -13.77 -6.59
C ILE A 181 -5.21 -13.71 -8.07
N LEU A 182 -4.15 -12.98 -8.40
CA LEU A 182 -3.65 -12.80 -9.77
C LEU A 182 -3.24 -14.14 -10.40
N PHE A 183 -2.48 -14.95 -9.67
CA PHE A 183 -1.88 -16.17 -10.21
C PHE A 183 -2.74 -17.42 -10.04
N GLN A 184 -3.53 -17.53 -8.96
CA GLN A 184 -4.36 -18.71 -8.75
C GLN A 184 -5.73 -18.59 -9.43
N ARG A 185 -6.27 -17.37 -9.59
CA ARG A 185 -7.54 -17.03 -10.27
C ARG A 185 -8.84 -17.63 -9.71
N HIS A 186 -8.78 -18.69 -8.90
CA HIS A 186 -9.95 -19.40 -8.33
C HIS A 186 -10.23 -19.04 -6.87
N ILE A 187 -9.55 -18.03 -6.31
CA ILE A 187 -9.76 -17.56 -4.95
C ILE A 187 -10.85 -16.47 -4.96
N HIS A 188 -11.95 -16.69 -4.26
CA HIS A 188 -13.09 -15.78 -4.16
C HIS A 188 -13.51 -15.58 -2.69
N PRO A 189 -13.94 -14.39 -2.25
CA PRO A 189 -14.34 -14.15 -0.88
C PRO A 189 -15.65 -14.88 -0.55
N PRO A 190 -15.67 -15.86 0.37
CA PRO A 190 -16.91 -16.45 0.87
C PRO A 190 -17.59 -15.47 1.83
N ILE A 191 -18.91 -15.62 1.99
CA ILE A 191 -19.63 -14.94 3.07
C ILE A 191 -19.42 -15.73 4.35
N LYS A 192 -19.08 -15.06 5.44
CA LYS A 192 -18.90 -15.65 6.77
C LYS A 192 -19.66 -14.83 7.80
N TYR A 193 -20.09 -15.45 8.89
CA TYR A 193 -20.52 -14.72 10.08
C TYR A 193 -19.30 -14.42 10.95
N LEU A 194 -18.97 -13.14 11.17
CA LEU A 194 -17.96 -12.77 12.18
C LEU A 194 -18.62 -12.83 13.55
N THR A 195 -18.11 -13.68 14.44
CA THR A 195 -18.80 -14.03 15.70
C THR A 195 -18.16 -13.46 16.95
N SER A 196 -16.84 -13.55 17.05
CA SER A 196 -16.10 -13.02 18.20
C SER A 196 -14.68 -12.70 17.82
N ILE A 197 -14.08 -11.78 18.55
CA ILE A 197 -12.66 -11.45 18.47
C ILE A 197 -12.04 -11.68 19.85
N VAL A 198 -10.90 -12.35 19.88
CA VAL A 198 -10.15 -12.65 21.11
C VAL A 198 -8.81 -11.94 21.05
N ILE A 199 -8.51 -11.15 22.08
CA ILE A 199 -7.23 -10.44 22.23
C ILE A 199 -6.49 -11.11 23.38
N HIS A 200 -5.33 -11.68 23.09
CA HIS A 200 -4.38 -12.21 24.06
C HIS A 200 -3.27 -11.18 24.29
N GLY A 201 -2.62 -11.18 25.47
CA GLY A 201 -1.56 -10.23 25.78
C GLY A 201 -2.10 -8.80 25.89
N ILE A 202 -2.78 -8.49 27.00
CA ILE A 202 -3.55 -7.25 27.13
C ILE A 202 -2.61 -6.02 27.21
N PRO A 203 -2.79 -5.00 26.35
CA PRO A 203 -1.94 -3.81 26.37
C PRO A 203 -2.04 -2.99 27.67
N ASP A 204 -0.92 -2.42 28.11
CA ASP A 204 -0.81 -1.50 29.24
C ASP A 204 -0.83 -0.04 28.76
N ILE A 205 -2.03 0.51 28.52
CA ILE A 205 -2.18 1.85 27.92
C ILE A 205 -2.20 2.98 28.97
N GLN A 206 -2.97 2.82 30.06
CA GLN A 206 -3.12 3.83 31.13
C GLN A 206 -2.97 3.16 32.51
N ASP A 207 -1.74 3.00 33.00
CA ASP A 207 -1.44 2.44 34.33
C ASP A 207 -2.10 1.07 34.59
N LYS A 208 -1.87 0.12 33.69
CA LYS A 208 -2.43 -1.25 33.65
C LYS A 208 -3.92 -1.30 33.38
N GLN A 209 -4.48 -0.25 32.79
CA GLN A 209 -5.86 -0.22 32.32
C GLN A 209 -5.92 -0.20 30.79
N CYS A 210 -6.74 -1.08 30.25
CA CYS A 210 -7.15 -1.09 28.85
C CYS A 210 -8.67 -1.26 28.77
N LYS A 211 -9.36 -0.32 28.12
CA LYS A 211 -10.81 -0.40 27.87
C LYS A 211 -11.02 -0.56 26.37
N PRO A 212 -10.74 -1.76 25.79
CA PRO A 212 -10.77 -1.92 24.36
C PRO A 212 -12.21 -1.87 23.85
N PHE A 213 -12.40 -1.19 22.75
CA PHE A 213 -13.54 -1.34 21.86
C PHE A 213 -13.04 -1.41 20.43
N LEU A 214 -13.87 -1.89 19.53
CA LEU A 214 -13.52 -2.09 18.14
C LEU A 214 -14.46 -1.36 17.19
N GLU A 215 -13.94 -1.14 15.99
CA GLU A 215 -14.66 -0.61 14.85
C GLU A 215 -14.37 -1.50 13.63
N ILE A 216 -15.40 -2.07 13.02
CA ILE A 216 -15.28 -2.91 11.82
C ILE A 216 -15.72 -2.09 10.61
N TYR A 217 -14.81 -1.99 9.65
CA TYR A 217 -15.02 -1.29 8.38
C TYR A 217 -15.03 -2.29 7.23
N THR A 218 -15.91 -2.06 6.26
CA THR A 218 -15.91 -2.74 4.96
C THR A 218 -15.66 -1.72 3.85
N TYR A 219 -15.36 -2.23 2.65
CA TYR A 219 -15.18 -1.41 1.45
C TYR A 219 -16.32 -1.71 0.46
N GLU A 220 -17.10 -0.69 0.14
CA GLU A 220 -18.19 -0.76 -0.84
C GLU A 220 -17.94 0.30 -1.91
N ASN A 221 -17.81 -0.11 -3.17
CA ASN A 221 -17.45 0.77 -4.29
C ASN A 221 -16.16 1.56 -3.99
N SER A 222 -15.16 0.86 -3.46
CA SER A 222 -13.90 1.44 -2.99
C SER A 222 -14.00 2.48 -1.86
N CYS A 223 -15.18 2.67 -1.27
CA CYS A 223 -15.39 3.56 -0.13
C CYS A 223 -15.39 2.78 1.19
N LYS A 224 -14.52 3.19 2.11
CA LYS A 224 -14.46 2.62 3.46
C LYS A 224 -15.67 3.08 4.28
N THR A 225 -16.43 2.14 4.83
CA THR A 225 -17.65 2.39 5.60
C THR A 225 -17.60 1.69 6.96
N LEU A 226 -17.93 2.39 8.05
CA LEU A 226 -18.09 1.77 9.37
C LEU A 226 -19.38 0.94 9.40
N LYS A 227 -19.27 -0.35 9.72
CA LYS A 227 -20.41 -1.28 9.78
C LYS A 227 -20.74 -1.77 11.17
N TYR A 228 -19.78 -1.75 12.09
CA TYR A 228 -19.98 -2.17 13.46
C TYR A 228 -19.06 -1.41 14.42
N THR A 229 -19.59 -1.06 15.58
CA THR A 229 -18.80 -0.67 16.75
C THR A 229 -19.50 -1.14 18.02
N ASP A 230 -18.73 -1.55 19.01
CA ASP A 230 -19.16 -1.85 20.37
C ASP A 230 -18.81 -0.73 21.36
N LYS A 231 -18.41 0.44 20.85
CA LYS A 231 -18.14 1.62 21.67
C LYS A 231 -19.37 1.97 22.51
N LEU A 232 -19.24 1.86 23.83
CA LEU A 232 -20.27 2.26 24.78
C LEU A 232 -20.36 3.78 24.88
N GLU A 233 -21.55 4.32 25.16
CA GLU A 233 -21.73 5.73 25.49
C GLU A 233 -21.22 6.04 26.92
N TYR A 234 -20.75 7.26 27.16
CA TYR A 234 -20.16 7.69 28.44
C TYR A 234 -21.01 7.35 29.68
N LYS A 235 -22.34 7.38 29.56
CA LYS A 235 -23.27 7.08 30.65
C LYS A 235 -23.30 5.59 31.03
N ASP A 236 -23.08 4.70 30.06
CA ASP A 236 -23.07 3.25 30.26
C ASP A 236 -21.66 2.73 30.60
N GLN A 237 -20.63 3.51 30.30
CA GLN A 237 -19.24 3.22 30.68
C GLN A 237 -19.02 3.19 32.19
N LYS A 238 -19.73 4.02 32.97
CA LYS A 238 -19.67 3.95 34.45
C LYS A 238 -20.23 2.63 35.01
N LYS A 239 -21.07 1.93 34.25
CA LYS A 239 -21.65 0.62 34.62
C LYS A 239 -20.83 -0.55 34.12
N ALA A 240 -20.12 -0.38 33.01
CA ALA A 240 -19.06 -1.29 32.58
C ALA A 240 -17.93 -1.16 33.62
N LYS A 241 -18.10 -1.90 34.72
CA LYS A 241 -17.15 -1.99 35.85
C LYS A 241 -15.75 -1.87 35.30
N ASP A 242 -14.94 -1.03 35.95
CA ASP A 242 -13.49 -1.07 35.86
C ASP A 242 -13.07 -2.54 35.94
N LEU A 243 -12.92 -3.17 34.77
CA LEU A 243 -12.28 -4.45 34.64
C LEU A 243 -10.85 -4.09 34.99
N LEU A 244 -10.52 -4.23 36.27
CA LEU A 244 -9.16 -4.30 36.74
C LEU A 244 -8.58 -5.53 36.03
N LEU A 245 -8.03 -5.30 34.84
CA LEU A 245 -7.47 -6.32 33.94
C LEU A 245 -6.24 -7.03 34.51
N LYS A 246 -5.92 -6.79 35.79
CA LYS A 246 -4.70 -7.29 36.43
C LYS A 246 -4.60 -8.82 36.42
N ASP A 247 -5.72 -9.52 36.29
CA ASP A 247 -5.78 -10.99 36.27
C ASP A 247 -6.43 -11.58 34.99
N ILE A 248 -6.56 -10.80 33.91
CA ILE A 248 -7.20 -11.25 32.66
C ILE A 248 -6.14 -11.58 31.61
N GLU A 249 -6.00 -12.87 31.28
CA GLU A 249 -5.07 -13.33 30.24
C GLU A 249 -5.55 -12.99 28.81
N LEU A 250 -6.87 -12.87 28.61
CA LEU A 250 -7.47 -12.57 27.31
C LEU A 250 -8.78 -11.79 27.41
N ILE A 251 -9.08 -10.97 26.40
CA ILE A 251 -10.35 -10.25 26.24
C ILE A 251 -11.10 -10.85 25.06
N ARG A 252 -12.34 -11.27 25.28
CA ARG A 252 -13.23 -11.74 24.20
C ARG A 252 -14.35 -10.72 23.96
N ILE A 253 -14.40 -10.19 22.74
CA ILE A 253 -15.47 -9.31 22.26
C ILE A 253 -16.40 -10.13 21.37
N ASN A 254 -17.64 -10.34 21.83
CA ASN A 254 -18.67 -11.01 21.04
C ASN A 254 -19.40 -9.99 20.15
N ILE A 255 -19.56 -10.31 18.87
CA ILE A 255 -20.29 -9.44 17.95
C ILE A 255 -21.79 -9.66 18.21
N GLY A 256 -22.40 -8.75 18.98
CA GLY A 256 -23.77 -8.87 19.48
C GLY A 256 -24.89 -8.88 18.43
N LYS A 257 -24.58 -8.60 17.15
CA LYS A 257 -25.49 -8.72 16.01
C LYS A 257 -24.83 -9.58 14.94
N PRO A 258 -25.57 -10.43 14.19
CA PRO A 258 -24.98 -11.19 13.09
C PRO A 258 -24.28 -10.25 12.09
N PHE A 259 -22.95 -10.31 12.02
CA PHE A 259 -22.16 -9.52 11.09
C PHE A 259 -21.75 -10.40 9.90
N LEU A 260 -22.25 -10.06 8.71
CA LEU A 260 -21.85 -10.72 7.47
C LEU A 260 -20.53 -10.12 6.99
N ALA A 261 -19.47 -10.91 7.11
CA ALA A 261 -18.14 -10.62 6.59
C ALA A 261 -18.02 -11.14 5.15
N ILE A 262 -17.65 -10.26 4.21
CA ILE A 262 -17.27 -10.60 2.84
C ILE A 262 -16.32 -9.54 2.29
N GLY A 263 -15.39 -9.96 1.43
CA GLY A 263 -14.40 -9.07 0.81
C GLY A 263 -13.37 -8.55 1.80
N ASP A 264 -12.96 -7.29 1.58
CA ASP A 264 -11.98 -6.58 2.39
C ASP A 264 -12.59 -6.02 3.67
N ILE A 265 -11.95 -6.32 4.80
CA ILE A 265 -12.38 -5.92 6.14
C ILE A 265 -11.20 -5.30 6.87
N MET A 266 -11.43 -4.18 7.53
CA MET A 266 -10.48 -3.58 8.46
C MET A 266 -11.11 -3.50 9.84
N ILE A 267 -10.38 -3.94 10.86
CA ILE A 267 -10.78 -3.82 12.27
C ILE A 267 -9.81 -2.88 12.96
N LYS A 268 -10.32 -1.79 13.53
CA LYS A 268 -9.57 -0.90 14.41
C LYS A 268 -9.86 -1.25 15.85
N PHE A 269 -8.80 -1.32 16.66
CA PHE A 269 -8.86 -1.53 18.09
C PHE A 269 -8.46 -0.23 18.78
N ASN A 270 -9.33 0.25 19.65
CA ASN A 270 -9.20 1.53 20.31
C ASN A 270 -9.31 1.34 21.81
N HIS A 271 -8.55 2.12 22.57
CA HIS A 271 -8.69 2.27 24.00
C HIS A 271 -9.63 3.44 24.28
N ASN A 272 -10.71 3.20 25.02
CA ASN A 272 -11.59 4.26 25.50
C ASN A 272 -11.02 4.87 26.78
N GLY A 273 -10.10 5.82 26.61
CA GLY A 273 -9.45 6.52 27.70
C GLY A 273 -10.37 7.49 28.44
N GLN A 274 -9.88 8.03 29.55
CA GLN A 274 -10.66 8.93 30.41
C GLN A 274 -11.08 10.24 29.72
N PHE A 275 -10.20 10.79 28.88
CA PHE A 275 -10.42 12.09 28.22
C PHE A 275 -10.64 11.95 26.71
N GLU A 276 -9.94 11.01 26.08
CA GLU A 276 -10.01 10.79 24.64
C GLU A 276 -9.90 9.31 24.31
N VAL A 277 -10.34 8.98 23.09
CA VAL A 277 -10.13 7.67 22.50
C VAL A 277 -8.71 7.61 21.98
N GLU A 278 -7.95 6.61 22.41
CA GLU A 278 -6.61 6.36 21.92
C GLU A 278 -6.61 5.15 20.96
N PRO A 279 -6.25 5.34 19.67
CA PRO A 279 -6.07 4.23 18.75
C PRO A 279 -4.91 3.34 19.19
N MET A 280 -5.15 2.02 19.33
CA MET A 280 -4.11 1.07 19.72
C MET A 280 -3.43 0.47 18.49
N PHE A 281 -4.18 -0.32 17.74
CA PHE A 281 -3.71 -1.02 16.55
C PHE A 281 -4.88 -1.35 15.63
N ARG A 282 -4.58 -1.86 14.45
CA ARG A 282 -5.59 -2.34 13.49
C ARG A 282 -5.06 -3.49 12.67
N VAL A 283 -5.98 -4.18 12.02
CA VAL A 283 -5.66 -5.22 11.05
C VAL A 283 -6.61 -5.13 9.86
N SER A 284 -6.08 -5.31 8.65
CA SER A 284 -6.88 -5.52 7.45
C SER A 284 -6.67 -6.92 6.90
N PHE A 285 -7.75 -7.55 6.45
CA PHE A 285 -7.75 -8.87 5.82
C PHE A 285 -8.86 -8.98 4.77
N ASN A 286 -8.80 -10.01 3.93
CA ASN A 286 -9.86 -10.34 3.00
C ASN A 286 -10.41 -11.73 3.32
N THR A 287 -11.74 -11.85 3.33
CA THR A 287 -12.44 -13.12 3.64
C THR A 287 -12.06 -14.28 2.73
N ALA A 288 -11.54 -14.02 1.52
CA ALA A 288 -11.10 -15.06 0.59
C ALA A 288 -9.94 -15.92 1.13
N PHE A 289 -9.23 -15.42 2.14
CA PHE A 289 -8.11 -16.08 2.80
C PHE A 289 -8.42 -16.52 4.24
N VAL A 290 -9.71 -16.61 4.60
CA VAL A 290 -10.13 -17.17 5.89
C VAL A 290 -10.17 -18.69 5.77
N GLU A 291 -9.22 -19.35 6.44
CA GLU A 291 -9.12 -20.80 6.56
C GLU A 291 -9.70 -21.25 7.91
N ASP A 292 -10.32 -22.43 7.97
CA ASP A 292 -10.85 -23.03 9.20
C ASP A 292 -11.72 -22.12 10.10
N ASN A 293 -12.42 -21.17 9.49
CA ASN A 293 -13.25 -20.17 10.18
C ASN A 293 -12.50 -19.36 11.25
N LYS A 294 -11.18 -19.19 11.09
CA LYS A 294 -10.35 -18.46 12.04
C LYS A 294 -9.26 -17.66 11.32
N LEU A 295 -8.93 -16.50 11.85
CA LEU A 295 -7.69 -15.79 11.55
C LEU A 295 -6.98 -15.47 12.86
N ALA A 296 -5.65 -15.51 12.87
CA ALA A 296 -4.83 -15.12 14.01
C ALA A 296 -3.74 -14.17 13.52
N PHE A 297 -3.54 -13.08 14.26
CA PHE A 297 -2.57 -12.04 13.94
C PHE A 297 -1.72 -11.75 15.17
N ARG A 298 -0.42 -12.00 15.05
CA ARG A 298 0.55 -11.69 16.12
C ARG A 298 0.89 -10.21 16.10
N ASN A 299 1.62 -9.74 17.10
CA ASN A 299 2.10 -8.35 17.17
C ASN A 299 2.74 -7.87 15.85
N GLU A 300 3.54 -8.72 15.18
CA GLU A 300 4.18 -8.42 13.89
C GLU A 300 3.22 -8.26 12.71
N ASP A 301 1.99 -8.76 12.82
CA ASP A 301 0.94 -8.69 11.80
C ASP A 301 0.03 -7.46 11.92
N LEU A 302 0.16 -6.69 13.01
CA LEU A 302 -0.72 -5.58 13.35
C LEU A 302 -0.13 -4.25 12.89
N ASP A 303 -0.99 -3.34 12.39
CA ASP A 303 -0.58 -1.98 12.09
C ASP A 303 -0.78 -1.07 13.31
N PRO A 304 0.10 -0.07 13.52
CA PRO A 304 1.30 0.21 12.74
C PRO A 304 2.50 -0.63 13.18
N SER A 305 3.47 -0.91 12.31
CA SER A 305 4.68 -1.70 12.63
C SER A 305 5.50 -1.21 13.83
N LYS A 306 5.39 0.09 14.18
CA LYS A 306 6.02 0.63 15.39
C LYS A 306 5.47 0.03 16.69
N LEU A 307 4.32 -0.64 16.65
CA LEU A 307 3.72 -1.37 17.78
C LEU A 307 4.72 -2.35 18.42
N GLN A 308 5.57 -2.97 17.60
CA GLN A 308 6.58 -3.93 18.03
C GLN A 308 7.68 -3.33 18.93
N LYS A 309 7.78 -2.00 18.99
CA LYS A 309 8.75 -1.25 19.81
C LYS A 309 8.07 -0.44 20.91
N ASP A 310 6.76 -0.58 21.07
CA ASP A 310 5.99 0.14 22.08
C ASP A 310 5.82 -0.77 23.29
N ASP A 311 6.52 -0.45 24.39
CA ASP A 311 6.58 -1.26 25.62
C ASP A 311 5.21 -1.46 26.28
N ARG A 312 4.19 -0.69 25.88
CA ARG A 312 2.80 -0.86 26.32
C ARG A 312 2.14 -2.11 25.72
N PHE A 313 2.67 -2.65 24.64
CA PHE A 313 2.13 -3.83 23.96
C PHE A 313 3.02 -5.03 24.21
N PRO A 314 2.49 -6.11 24.82
CA PRO A 314 3.32 -7.25 25.15
C PRO A 314 3.72 -8.05 23.89
N ALA A 315 4.85 -8.76 23.98
CA ALA A 315 5.39 -9.52 22.87
C ALA A 315 4.47 -10.68 22.41
N ASP A 316 3.67 -11.21 23.32
CA ASP A 316 2.69 -12.27 23.07
C ASP A 316 1.29 -11.74 22.65
N LEU A 317 1.17 -10.44 22.38
CA LEU A 317 -0.05 -9.86 21.81
C LEU A 317 -0.46 -10.63 20.56
N ASN A 318 -1.68 -11.18 20.61
CA ASN A 318 -2.25 -11.96 19.51
C ASN A 318 -3.75 -11.70 19.41
N VAL A 319 -4.24 -11.50 18.19
CA VAL A 319 -5.65 -11.22 17.90
C VAL A 319 -6.22 -12.36 17.07
N GLU A 320 -7.20 -13.06 17.63
CA GLU A 320 -7.94 -14.10 16.92
C GLU A 320 -9.31 -13.60 16.48
N ILE A 321 -9.64 -13.76 15.20
CA ILE A 321 -10.95 -13.44 14.64
C ILE A 321 -11.66 -14.76 14.34
N GLN A 322 -12.83 -14.96 14.96
CA GLN A 322 -13.59 -16.19 14.89
C GLN A 322 -14.81 -16.03 13.99
N PHE A 323 -14.97 -16.95 13.06
CA PHE A 323 -16.05 -16.96 12.09
C PHE A 323 -16.96 -18.18 12.26
N LYS A 324 -18.12 -18.13 11.62
CA LYS A 324 -18.96 -19.30 11.34
C LYS A 324 -19.33 -19.29 9.86
N GLU A 325 -19.56 -20.48 9.31
CA GLU A 325 -20.07 -20.62 7.95
C GLU A 325 -21.41 -19.92 7.80
N PHE A 326 -21.53 -19.10 6.75
CA PHE A 326 -22.83 -18.59 6.29
C PHE A 326 -23.55 -19.65 5.44
N CYS A 327 -22.80 -20.33 4.58
CA CYS A 327 -23.29 -21.28 3.59
C CYS A 327 -22.18 -22.26 3.23
N LYS A 328 -22.50 -23.31 2.46
CA LYS A 328 -21.53 -24.25 1.87
C LYS A 328 -20.75 -23.67 0.69
N CYS A 329 -21.00 -22.41 0.30
CA CYS A 329 -20.26 -21.76 -0.79
C CYS A 329 -18.87 -21.38 -0.29
N THR A 330 -17.85 -22.14 -0.70
CA THR A 330 -16.45 -21.93 -0.31
C THR A 330 -15.79 -20.81 -1.14
N ASN A 331 -14.53 -20.51 -0.83
CA ASN A 331 -13.72 -19.57 -1.58
C ASN A 331 -13.34 -20.06 -2.99
N GLU A 332 -13.44 -21.35 -3.27
CA GLU A 332 -13.16 -21.92 -4.60
C GLU A 332 -14.34 -21.80 -5.57
N ILE A 333 -15.55 -21.49 -5.06
CA ILE A 333 -16.76 -21.43 -5.87
C ILE A 333 -16.96 -20.02 -6.43
N GLN A 334 -16.95 -19.91 -7.76
CA GLN A 334 -17.21 -18.67 -8.50
C GLN A 334 -18.60 -18.10 -8.20
N PHE A 335 -18.72 -16.77 -8.25
CA PHE A 335 -19.93 -16.05 -7.83
C PHE A 335 -21.21 -16.44 -8.59
N ASN A 336 -21.08 -16.79 -9.88
CA ASN A 336 -22.19 -17.25 -10.73
C ASN A 336 -22.61 -18.71 -10.44
N GLN A 337 -21.76 -19.50 -9.80
CA GLN A 337 -22.02 -20.88 -9.39
C GLN A 337 -22.49 -21.00 -7.93
N ARG A 338 -22.41 -19.90 -7.17
CA ARG A 338 -22.89 -19.85 -5.78
C ARG A 338 -24.41 -19.98 -5.71
N CYS A 339 -24.91 -20.41 -4.56
CA CYS A 339 -26.34 -20.44 -4.29
C CYS A 339 -26.95 -19.03 -4.42
N LYS A 340 -28.28 -18.96 -4.66
CA LYS A 340 -29.00 -17.70 -4.91
C LYS A 340 -28.78 -16.65 -3.81
N SER A 341 -28.76 -17.07 -2.54
CA SER A 341 -28.53 -16.16 -1.41
C SER A 341 -27.12 -15.57 -1.42
N CYS A 342 -26.09 -16.40 -1.57
CA CYS A 342 -24.71 -15.95 -1.66
C CYS A 342 -24.47 -15.06 -2.87
N SER A 343 -25.02 -15.40 -4.04
CA SER A 343 -24.87 -14.61 -5.26
C SER A 343 -25.45 -13.19 -5.09
N ASN A 344 -26.67 -13.09 -4.54
CA ASN A 344 -27.33 -11.79 -4.30
C ASN A 344 -26.57 -10.94 -3.26
N LEU A 345 -26.21 -11.54 -2.11
CA LEU A 345 -25.50 -10.82 -1.05
C LEU A 345 -24.10 -10.38 -1.49
N SER A 346 -23.39 -11.21 -2.25
CA SER A 346 -22.04 -10.84 -2.68
C SER A 346 -22.05 -9.66 -3.65
N LYS A 347 -23.04 -9.57 -4.55
CA LYS A 347 -23.22 -8.38 -5.41
C LYS A 347 -23.49 -7.11 -4.62
N GLN A 348 -24.26 -7.22 -3.54
CA GLN A 348 -24.61 -6.08 -2.70
C GLN A 348 -23.44 -5.63 -1.79
N LEU A 349 -22.76 -6.59 -1.17
CA LEU A 349 -21.80 -6.33 -0.09
C LEU A 349 -20.34 -6.32 -0.56
N CYS A 350 -20.04 -6.85 -1.75
CA CYS A 350 -18.70 -6.89 -2.31
C CYS A 350 -18.73 -6.61 -3.84
N PRO A 351 -19.26 -5.45 -4.26
CA PRO A 351 -19.39 -5.11 -5.68
C PRO A 351 -18.02 -5.03 -6.39
N ASP A 352 -16.97 -4.62 -5.66
CA ASP A 352 -15.61 -4.50 -6.19
C ASP A 352 -15.03 -5.85 -6.67
N TRP A 353 -15.58 -6.99 -6.26
CA TRP A 353 -15.09 -8.29 -6.72
C TRP A 353 -15.43 -8.59 -8.19
N GLU A 354 -16.57 -8.10 -8.68
CA GLU A 354 -16.93 -8.24 -10.09
C GLU A 354 -15.94 -7.50 -10.99
N LEU A 355 -15.48 -6.32 -10.55
CA LEU A 355 -14.40 -5.58 -11.20
C LEU A 355 -13.11 -6.40 -11.28
N ILE A 356 -12.69 -7.03 -10.18
CA ILE A 356 -11.49 -7.89 -10.17
C ILE A 356 -11.64 -9.02 -11.19
N GLN A 357 -12.78 -9.70 -11.22
CA GLN A 357 -13.01 -10.82 -12.14
C GLN A 357 -12.97 -10.37 -13.60
N ASN A 358 -13.58 -9.22 -13.94
CA ASN A 358 -13.53 -8.68 -15.29
C ASN A 358 -12.09 -8.36 -15.70
N ILE A 359 -11.31 -7.72 -14.83
CA ILE A 359 -9.89 -7.45 -15.09
C ILE A 359 -9.11 -8.76 -15.30
N LEU A 360 -9.35 -9.78 -14.48
CA LEU A 360 -8.65 -11.07 -14.60
C LEU A 360 -9.05 -11.88 -15.84
N ASN A 361 -10.29 -11.74 -16.31
CA ASN A 361 -10.76 -12.38 -17.54
C ASN A 361 -10.06 -11.80 -18.77
N ASP A 362 -9.83 -10.49 -18.77
CA ASP A 362 -9.11 -9.79 -19.84
C ASP A 362 -7.58 -9.84 -19.68
N TYR A 363 -7.10 -10.21 -18.49
CA TYR A 363 -5.67 -10.23 -18.17
C TYR A 363 -4.93 -11.39 -18.82
N THR A 364 -3.99 -11.04 -19.69
CA THR A 364 -2.96 -11.93 -20.20
C THR A 364 -1.64 -11.58 -19.53
N LYS A 365 -1.01 -12.57 -18.90
CA LYS A 365 0.29 -12.39 -18.27
C LYS A 365 1.34 -12.19 -19.35
N HIS A 366 2.06 -11.06 -19.30
CA HIS A 366 3.25 -10.82 -20.11
C HIS A 366 4.29 -11.92 -19.84
N SER A 367 4.92 -12.43 -20.90
CA SER A 367 6.13 -13.22 -20.78
C SER A 367 7.23 -12.42 -20.07
N LEU A 368 8.26 -13.11 -19.59
CA LEU A 368 9.36 -12.42 -18.90
C LEU A 368 10.00 -11.37 -19.82
N GLU A 369 10.27 -11.72 -21.08
CA GLU A 369 10.84 -10.80 -22.08
C GLU A 369 9.93 -9.60 -22.36
N GLU A 370 8.63 -9.82 -22.56
CA GLU A 370 7.66 -8.73 -22.73
C GLU A 370 7.63 -7.82 -21.50
N SER A 371 7.67 -8.38 -20.28
CA SER A 371 7.72 -7.59 -19.05
C SER A 371 9.00 -6.75 -18.94
N GLN A 372 10.13 -7.28 -19.41
CA GLN A 372 11.41 -6.58 -19.39
C GLN A 372 11.39 -5.40 -20.37
N ILE A 373 10.92 -5.63 -21.60
CA ILE A 373 10.74 -4.56 -22.59
C ILE A 373 9.73 -3.52 -22.07
N LEU A 374 8.62 -3.97 -21.49
CA LEU A 374 7.59 -3.11 -20.93
C LEU A 374 8.14 -2.19 -19.82
N LEU A 375 9.03 -2.67 -18.96
CA LEU A 375 9.49 -1.90 -17.80
C LEU A 375 10.81 -1.14 -18.04
N PHE A 376 11.67 -1.68 -18.90
CA PHE A 376 13.04 -1.18 -19.11
C PHE A 376 13.26 -0.60 -20.52
N GLY A 377 12.32 -0.78 -21.44
CA GLY A 377 12.43 -0.35 -22.85
C GLY A 377 13.29 -1.29 -23.71
N ASP A 378 14.25 -1.98 -23.08
CA ASP A 378 15.07 -3.05 -23.65
C ASP A 378 15.31 -4.10 -22.56
N ALA A 379 15.22 -5.38 -22.91
CA ALA A 379 15.47 -6.47 -21.97
C ALA A 379 16.92 -6.49 -21.45
N ALA A 380 17.88 -5.97 -22.23
CA ALA A 380 19.28 -5.87 -21.83
C ALA A 380 19.51 -4.83 -20.70
N PHE A 381 18.59 -3.87 -20.49
CA PHE A 381 18.69 -2.88 -19.42
C PHE A 381 18.02 -3.33 -18.10
N ASP A 382 17.56 -4.59 -18.02
CA ASP A 382 17.06 -5.15 -16.76
C ASP A 382 18.18 -5.21 -15.72
N ASN A 383 17.95 -4.57 -14.57
CA ASN A 383 18.93 -4.42 -13.50
C ASN A 383 18.79 -5.46 -12.37
N LEU A 384 17.98 -6.51 -12.54
CA LEU A 384 17.73 -7.47 -11.45
C LEU A 384 19.01 -8.06 -10.86
N ASN A 385 19.91 -8.48 -11.73
CA ASN A 385 21.16 -9.12 -11.32
C ASN A 385 22.04 -8.12 -10.57
N GLN A 386 22.04 -6.85 -10.99
CA GLN A 386 22.73 -5.78 -10.29
C GLN A 386 22.12 -5.54 -8.89
N VAL A 387 20.79 -5.51 -8.77
CA VAL A 387 20.10 -5.34 -7.47
C VAL A 387 20.39 -6.52 -6.54
N LYS A 388 20.35 -7.75 -7.06
CA LYS A 388 20.70 -8.97 -6.31
C LYS A 388 22.17 -8.96 -5.88
N TYR A 389 23.09 -8.59 -6.77
CA TYR A 389 24.53 -8.52 -6.50
C TYR A 389 24.89 -7.44 -5.47
N GLN A 390 24.36 -6.22 -5.61
CA GLN A 390 24.53 -5.15 -4.62
C GLN A 390 24.02 -5.60 -3.25
N THR A 391 22.93 -6.37 -3.20
CA THR A 391 22.45 -6.93 -1.93
C THR A 391 23.39 -8.00 -1.39
N TRP A 392 23.91 -8.89 -2.22
CA TRP A 392 24.91 -9.87 -1.79
C TRP A 392 26.13 -9.18 -1.20
N ILE A 393 26.65 -8.12 -1.83
CA ILE A 393 27.74 -7.30 -1.28
C ILE A 393 27.34 -6.67 0.06
N LEU A 394 26.16 -6.08 0.20
CA LEU A 394 25.76 -5.44 1.47
C LEU A 394 25.62 -6.46 2.62
N VAL A 395 25.11 -7.65 2.32
CA VAL A 395 24.93 -8.74 3.31
C VAL A 395 26.27 -9.37 3.69
N GLN A 396 27.17 -9.56 2.72
CA GLN A 396 28.51 -10.12 2.96
C GLN A 396 29.49 -9.08 3.52
N GLY A 397 29.41 -7.82 3.11
CA GLY A 397 30.24 -6.72 3.62
C GLY A 397 29.97 -6.39 5.10
N GLY A 398 28.81 -6.79 5.63
CA GLY A 398 28.52 -6.79 7.08
C GLY A 398 29.02 -8.04 7.83
N ARG A 399 29.46 -9.09 7.13
CA ARG A 399 30.00 -10.34 7.69
C ARG A 399 31.47 -10.60 7.34
N ALA A 400 32.04 -9.86 6.40
CA ALA A 400 33.38 -10.08 5.82
C ALA A 400 34.25 -8.81 5.91
N GLN A 401 34.13 -8.06 7.01
CA GLN A 401 35.17 -7.11 7.42
C GLN A 401 36.12 -7.76 8.45
N SER A 402 36.60 -8.96 8.12
CA SER A 402 37.79 -9.56 8.73
C SER A 402 38.37 -10.56 7.75
N ASP A 403 39.04 -10.06 6.73
CA ASP A 403 39.89 -10.80 5.78
C ASP A 403 39.33 -10.90 4.36
N ILE A 404 40.22 -10.51 3.43
CA ILE A 404 40.16 -10.66 1.96
C ILE A 404 39.56 -9.45 1.22
N ILE A 405 40.32 -8.35 1.22
CA ILE A 405 40.48 -7.51 0.03
C ILE A 405 41.97 -7.51 -0.31
N LYS A 406 42.37 -8.45 -1.16
CA LYS A 406 43.47 -8.29 -2.11
C LYS A 406 43.00 -8.92 -3.41
N ASP A 407 43.19 -8.14 -4.47
CA ASP A 407 43.09 -8.52 -5.89
C ASP A 407 41.66 -8.71 -6.40
N VAL A 408 41.11 -7.65 -7.03
CA VAL A 408 40.98 -7.54 -8.50
C VAL A 408 40.55 -6.10 -8.80
N ASP A 409 41.50 -5.30 -9.25
CA ASP A 409 41.26 -4.13 -10.11
C ASP A 409 41.08 -4.61 -11.57
N ASP A 410 40.36 -3.77 -12.32
CA ASP A 410 40.29 -3.65 -13.78
C ASP A 410 39.36 -4.56 -14.60
N ASP A 411 38.66 -3.86 -15.51
CA ASP A 411 37.77 -4.27 -16.60
C ASP A 411 36.30 -4.63 -16.28
N PHE A 412 35.41 -3.61 -16.36
CA PHE A 412 34.26 -3.51 -17.29
C PHE A 412 33.37 -2.30 -16.97
#